data_AF-A0A3N7JE62-F1
#
_entry.id   AF-A0A3N7JE62-F1
#
_cell.length_a   1.000
_cell.length_b   1.000
_cell.length_c   1.000
_cell.angle_alpha   90.00
_cell.angle_beta   90.00
_cell.angle_gamma   90.00
#
_symmetry.space_group_name_H-M   'P 1'
#
loop_
_entity.id
_entity.type
_entity.pdbx_description
1 polymer ?
#
loop_
_entity_poly.entity_id
_entity_poly.type
_entity_poly.pdbx_seq_one_letter_code
_entity_poly.pdbx_strand_id
1 'polypeptide(L)' 'MTFRKFVNTFLVAILPLLSLGQTKKDTPPANWFNLDYERDGVMGISTEKAYELLLKGKKSIPVIVAV' A
#
# COMPACT_ATOMS: atom_id res chain seq x y z
N MET A 1 3.52 32.27 38.16
CA MET A 1 3.81 32.19 36.71
C MET A 1 4.26 30.79 36.25
N THR A 2 4.79 29.95 37.14
CA THR A 2 5.35 28.62 36.81
C THR A 2 4.30 27.51 36.69
N PHE A 3 3.23 27.55 37.50
CA PHE A 3 2.19 26.51 37.51
C PHE A 3 1.44 26.36 36.17
N ARG A 4 1.07 27.47 35.53
CA ARG A 4 0.45 27.45 34.19
C ARG A 4 1.37 26.85 33.12
N LYS A 5 2.69 27.03 33.27
CA LYS A 5 3.67 26.43 32.36
C LYS A 5 3.72 24.91 32.52
N PHE A 6 3.67 24.40 33.75
CA PHE A 6 3.61 22.97 34.01
C PHE A 6 2.34 22.31 33.44
N VAL A 7 1.19 22.95 33.61
CA VAL A 7 -0.08 22.46 33.03
C VAL A 7 -0.01 22.44 31.50
N ASN A 8 0.53 23.49 30.88
CA ASN A 8 0.67 23.56 29.43
C ASN A 8 1.66 22.50 28.90
N THR A 9 2.79 22.29 29.57
CA THR A 9 3.75 21.24 29.21
C THR A 9 3.14 19.84 29.35
N PHE A 10 2.36 19.62 30.40
CA PHE A 10 1.68 18.35 30.63
C PHE A 10 0.61 18.06 29.57
N LEU A 11 -0.15 19.07 29.16
CA LEU A 11 -1.13 18.96 28.08
C LEU A 11 -0.49 18.56 26.74
N VAL A 12 0.66 19.14 26.40
CA VAL A 12 1.38 18.80 25.17
C VAL A 12 1.97 17.39 25.25
N ALA A 13 2.45 16.97 26.43
CA ALA A 13 3.03 15.65 26.64
C ALA A 13 2.01 14.50 26.50
N ILE A 14 0.71 14.76 26.70
CA ILE A 14 -0.36 13.76 26.58
C ILE A 14 -0.83 13.56 25.13
N LEU A 15 -0.61 14.52 24.23
CA LEU A 15 -1.06 14.45 22.83
C LEU A 15 -0.70 13.14 22.10
N PRO A 16 0.51 12.56 22.25
CA PRO A 16 0.86 11.31 21.58
C PRO A 16 0.04 10.10 22.06
N LEU A 17 -0.47 10.11 23.29
CA LEU A 17 -1.28 9.03 23.86
C LEU A 17 -2.68 8.94 23.24
N LEU A 18 -3.12 10.00 22.57
CA LEU A 18 -4.39 10.06 21.85
C LEU A 18 -4.24 9.71 20.36
N SER A 19 -3.05 9.30 19.91
CA SER A 19 -2.85 8.92 18.50
C SER A 19 -3.65 7.66 18.18
N LEU A 20 -4.57 7.77 17.22
CA LEU A 20 -5.27 6.62 16.63
C LEU A 20 -4.44 6.15 15.44
N GLY A 21 -3.99 4.89 15.47
CA GLY A 21 -3.29 4.28 14.34
C GLY A 21 -4.21 4.03 13.14
N GLN A 22 -3.63 3.77 11.97
CA GLN A 22 -4.39 3.38 10.79
C GLN A 22 -5.12 2.05 11.04
N THR A 23 -6.44 2.06 10.94
CA THR A 23 -7.25 0.83 11.02
C THR A 23 -6.98 -0.03 9.80
N LYS A 24 -6.90 -1.36 9.95
CA LYS A 24 -6.73 -2.34 8.84
C LYS A 24 -7.91 -2.41 7.85
N LYS A 25 -8.79 -1.41 7.83
CA LYS A 25 -10.01 -1.40 7.02
C LYS A 25 -9.70 -1.37 5.53
N ASP A 26 -8.56 -0.77 5.17
CA ASP A 26 -8.10 -0.62 3.79
C ASP A 26 -6.92 -1.56 3.51
N THR A 27 -7.12 -2.87 3.69
CA THR A 27 -6.15 -3.84 3.17
C THR A 27 -6.23 -3.83 1.64
N PRO A 28 -5.11 -3.61 0.93
CA PRO A 28 -5.12 -3.67 -0.53
C PRO A 28 -5.54 -5.07 -1.00
N PRO A 29 -6.09 -5.18 -2.22
CA PRO A 29 -6.39 -6.49 -2.82
C PRO A 29 -5.19 -7.43 -2.75
N ALA A 30 -5.40 -8.73 -2.53
CA ALA A 30 -4.29 -9.68 -2.37
C ALA A 30 -3.34 -9.71 -3.59
N ASN A 31 -3.87 -9.45 -4.79
CA ASN A 31 -3.17 -9.37 -6.07
C ASN A 31 -2.85 -7.93 -6.52
N TRP A 32 -2.88 -6.94 -5.62
CA TRP A 32 -2.75 -5.52 -5.97
C TRP A 32 -1.56 -5.18 -6.87
N PHE A 33 -0.45 -5.90 -6.69
CA PHE A 33 0.78 -5.70 -7.47
C PHE A 33 0.58 -6.00 -8.96
N ASN A 34 -0.37 -6.84 -9.34
CA ASN A 34 -0.67 -7.17 -10.74
C ASN A 34 -1.68 -6.21 -11.40
N LEU A 35 -2.33 -5.34 -10.61
CA LEU A 35 -3.40 -4.45 -11.06
C LEU A 35 -2.85 -3.24 -11.81
N ASP A 36 -3.75 -2.55 -12.51
CA ASP A 36 -3.46 -1.36 -13.31
C ASP A 36 -4.14 -0.13 -12.68
N TYR A 37 -3.43 1.00 -12.64
CA TYR A 37 -3.94 2.21 -11.98
C TYR A 37 -5.18 2.77 -12.69
N GLU A 38 -5.17 2.82 -14.02
CA GLU A 38 -6.29 3.39 -14.79
C GLU A 38 -7.53 2.49 -14.72
N ARG A 39 -7.34 1.17 -14.74
CA ARG A 39 -8.43 0.18 -14.72
C ARG A 39 -8.98 -0.07 -13.31
N ASP A 40 -8.10 -0.22 -12.34
CA ASP A 40 -8.41 -0.76 -11.01
C ASP A 40 -8.24 0.28 -9.89
N GLY A 41 -7.69 1.47 -10.19
CA GLY A 41 -7.41 2.51 -9.19
C GLY A 41 -6.24 2.18 -8.26
N VAL A 42 -5.48 1.12 -8.55
CA VAL A 42 -4.41 0.58 -7.71
C VAL A 42 -3.07 0.73 -8.43
N MET A 43 -2.06 1.25 -7.73
CA MET A 43 -0.69 1.43 -8.23
C MET A 43 0.07 0.10 -8.33
N GLY A 44 -0.39 -0.82 -9.18
CA GLY A 44 0.31 -2.05 -9.53
C GLY A 44 1.15 -1.91 -10.81
N ILE A 45 1.70 -3.03 -11.30
CA ILE A 45 2.54 -3.11 -12.51
C ILE A 45 1.76 -3.58 -13.75
N SER A 46 0.42 -3.58 -13.70
CA SER A 46 -0.46 -3.88 -14.84
C SER A 46 -0.22 -5.25 -15.49
N THR A 47 0.26 -6.24 -14.72
CA THR A 47 0.52 -7.60 -15.20
C THR A 47 -0.73 -8.23 -15.81
N GLU A 48 -1.89 -8.15 -15.14
CA GLU A 48 -3.13 -8.75 -15.63
C GLU A 48 -3.56 -8.16 -16.97
N LYS A 49 -3.50 -6.82 -17.10
CA LYS A 49 -3.78 -6.10 -18.35
C LYS A 49 -2.83 -6.55 -19.47
N ALA A 50 -1.55 -6.76 -19.19
CA ALA A 50 -0.60 -7.28 -20.17
C ALA A 50 -0.93 -8.72 -20.61
N TYR A 51 -1.36 -9.58 -19.68
CA TYR A 51 -1.79 -10.94 -20.03
C TYR A 51 -3.05 -10.95 -20.90
N GLU A 52 -4.02 -10.09 -20.60
CA GLU A 52 -5.28 -9.97 -21.33
C GLU A 52 -5.12 -9.35 -22.73
N LEU A 53 -4.25 -8.33 -22.86
CA LEU A 53 -4.12 -7.55 -24.09
C LEU A 53 -2.96 -7.99 -24.98
N LEU A 54 -1.80 -8.30 -24.40
CA LEU A 54 -0.56 -8.54 -25.14
C LEU A 54 -0.23 -10.03 -25.28
N LEU A 55 -0.48 -10.81 -24.22
CA LEU A 55 -0.09 -12.23 -24.18
C LEU A 55 -1.25 -13.18 -24.50
N LYS A 56 -2.43 -12.65 -24.82
CA LYS A 56 -3.60 -13.47 -25.15
C LYS A 56 -3.30 -14.42 -26.31
N GLY A 57 -3.46 -15.71 -26.05
CA GLY A 57 -3.19 -16.78 -27.03
C GLY A 57 -1.71 -17.10 -27.24
N LYS A 58 -0.77 -16.42 -26.55
CA LYS A 58 0.63 -16.84 -26.52
C LYS A 58 0.79 -18.02 -25.57
N LYS A 59 1.57 -19.02 -25.99
CA LYS A 59 1.92 -20.18 -25.15
C LYS A 59 3.23 -19.89 -24.43
N SER A 60 3.30 -20.27 -23.16
CA SER A 60 4.56 -20.25 -22.40
C SER A 60 5.54 -21.27 -22.98
N ILE A 61 6.78 -20.83 -23.24
CA ILE A 61 7.86 -21.67 -23.75
C ILE A 61 8.95 -21.70 -22.68
N PRO A 62 9.17 -22.84 -21.99
CA PRO A 62 10.27 -22.95 -21.04
C PRO A 62 11.61 -22.91 -21.78
N VAL A 63 12.53 -22.06 -21.32
CA VAL A 63 13.90 -21.98 -21.83
C VAL A 63 14.84 -22.52 -20.76
N ILE A 64 15.59 -23.57 -21.10
CA ILE A 64 16.61 -24.15 -20.22
C ILE A 64 17.93 -23.41 -20.49
N VAL A 65 18.54 -22.86 -19.45
CA VAL A 65 19.84 -22.17 -19.52
C VAL A 65 20.85 -22.86 -18.63
N ALA A 66 22.12 -22.88 -19.04
CA ALA A 66 23.22 -23.35 -18.20
C ALA A 66 23.56 -22.30 -17.13
N VAL A 67 23.95 -22.76 -15.94
CA VAL A 67 24.39 -21.93 -14.79
C VAL A 67 25.89 -22.03 -14.65
#